data_AF-A0A8T4EF81-F1
#
_entry.id   AF-A0A8T4EF81-F1
#
_cell.length_a   1.000
_cell.length_b   1.000
_cell.length_c   1.000
_cell.angle_alpha   90.00
_cell.angle_beta   90.00
_cell.angle_gamma   90.00
#
_symmetry.space_group_name_H-M   'P 1'
#
loop_
_entity.id
_entity.type
_entity.pdbx_description
1 polymer ?
#
loop_
_entity_poly.entity_id
_entity_poly.type
_entity_poly.pdbx_seq_one_letter_code
_entity_poly.pdbx_strand_id
1 'polypeptide(L)'
;MKVEIDASEVEYGIYYRDEKCKELEKTLQNDPKYAECEVKRVQWGDVDTNPFDVVDESEESIVLLETWEVDTLSPSELLSYMEVKQIIDKPLSDAEAAQYGAAIALGLTTTVLSYFVIFEGALITLAFLIIPVYILTPILGIIGIHTYRKSMLQKRNADLEAVRKDSSFSDILRRLSELPEIDEYIKKRFTKRIEYIEGTLSGTYSTE
;
A
#
# COMPACT_ATOMS: atom_id res chain seq x y z
N MET A 1 -32.35 14.15 12.95
CA MET A 1 -32.55 12.80 13.50
C MET A 1 -31.19 12.12 13.44
N LYS A 2 -30.45 12.05 14.56
CA LYS A 2 -29.17 11.35 14.64
C LYS A 2 -29.51 9.86 14.75
N VAL A 3 -29.30 9.10 13.68
CA VAL A 3 -29.27 7.64 13.79
C VAL A 3 -27.86 7.34 14.29
N GLU A 4 -27.71 7.24 15.61
CA GLU A 4 -26.54 6.57 16.19
C GLU A 4 -26.65 5.11 15.75
N ILE A 5 -25.82 4.72 14.79
CA ILE A 5 -25.67 3.32 14.42
C ILE A 5 -24.93 2.67 15.59
N ASP A 6 -25.58 1.73 16.28
CA ASP A 6 -24.90 0.89 17.24
C ASP A 6 -23.93 -0.02 16.47
N ALA A 7 -22.65 0.34 16.49
CA ALA A 7 -21.61 -0.37 15.76
C ALA A 7 -21.46 -1.83 16.22
N SER A 8 -21.96 -2.20 17.41
CA SER A 8 -21.97 -3.58 17.89
C SER A 8 -23.02 -4.46 17.21
N GLU A 9 -24.03 -3.86 16.56
CA GLU A 9 -25.06 -4.56 15.78
C GLU A 9 -24.69 -4.68 14.29
N VAL A 10 -23.58 -4.05 13.86
CA VAL A 10 -23.13 -4.08 12.47
C VAL A 10 -22.47 -5.43 12.18
N GLU A 11 -22.88 -6.05 11.07
CA GLU A 11 -22.31 -7.33 10.64
C GLU A 11 -20.84 -7.18 10.22
N TYR A 12 -20.04 -8.21 10.48
CA TYR A 12 -18.64 -8.25 10.07
C TYR A 12 -18.48 -8.00 8.56
N GLY A 13 -17.54 -7.12 8.19
CA GLY A 13 -17.25 -6.71 6.82
C GLY A 13 -18.14 -5.60 6.28
N ILE A 14 -19.12 -5.12 7.05
CA ILE A 14 -19.99 -4.01 6.63
C ILE A 14 -19.36 -2.66 6.95
N TYR A 15 -19.54 -1.73 6.01
CA TYR A 15 -19.17 -0.34 6.17
C TYR A 15 -20.26 0.44 6.92
N TYR A 16 -19.86 1.27 7.87
CA TYR A 16 -20.77 2.15 8.61
C TYR A 16 -20.15 3.53 8.83
N ARG A 17 -20.96 4.50 9.27
CA ARG A 17 -20.53 5.88 9.54
C ARG A 17 -20.96 6.29 10.93
N ASP A 18 -20.00 6.74 11.74
CA ASP A 18 -20.23 7.26 13.09
C ASP A 18 -19.94 8.78 13.16
N GLU A 19 -19.92 9.36 14.36
CA GLU A 19 -19.60 10.78 14.51
C GLU A 19 -18.11 11.07 14.27
N LYS A 20 -17.20 10.15 14.63
CA LYS A 20 -15.76 10.29 14.37
C LYS A 20 -15.46 10.33 12.88
N CYS A 21 -16.18 9.57 12.04
CA CYS A 21 -16.10 9.67 10.58
C CYS A 21 -16.34 11.12 10.11
N LYS A 22 -17.39 11.79 10.62
CA LYS A 22 -17.72 13.18 10.23
C LYS A 22 -16.71 14.19 10.75
N GLU A 23 -16.11 13.94 11.91
CA GLU A 23 -15.03 14.78 12.46
C GLU A 23 -13.77 14.66 11.61
N LEU A 24 -13.44 13.43 11.19
CA LEU A 24 -12.32 13.19 10.29
C LEU A 24 -12.56 13.82 8.92
N GLU A 25 -13.75 13.68 8.33
CA GLU A 25 -14.12 14.35 7.06
C GLU A 25 -13.90 15.87 7.13
N LYS A 26 -14.36 16.54 8.20
CA LYS A 26 -14.12 17.98 8.39
C LYS A 26 -12.64 18.33 8.49
N THR A 27 -11.84 17.43 9.04
CA THR A 27 -10.39 17.59 9.13
C THR A 27 -9.76 17.50 7.74
N LEU A 28 -10.18 16.51 6.95
CA LEU A 28 -9.72 16.29 5.58
C LEU A 28 -10.12 17.42 4.62
N GLN A 29 -11.29 18.02 4.83
CA GLN A 29 -11.78 19.16 4.03
C GLN A 29 -10.89 20.40 4.06
N ASN A 30 -9.96 20.51 5.01
CA ASN A 30 -8.98 21.60 5.04
C ASN A 30 -7.92 21.47 3.95
N ASP A 31 -7.74 20.28 3.37
CA ASP A 31 -6.83 20.04 2.25
C ASP A 31 -7.63 19.88 0.94
N PRO A 32 -7.36 20.68 -0.10
CA PRO A 32 -8.05 20.58 -1.38
C PRO A 32 -7.99 19.18 -2.01
N LYS A 33 -6.95 18.38 -1.71
CA LYS A 33 -6.81 17.01 -2.22
C LYS A 33 -7.87 16.06 -1.66
N TYR A 34 -8.35 16.29 -0.44
CA TYR A 34 -9.29 15.41 0.26
C TYR A 34 -10.64 16.09 0.52
N ALA A 35 -10.90 17.22 -0.13
CA ALA A 35 -12.09 18.03 0.11
C ALA A 35 -13.41 17.31 -0.19
N GLU A 36 -13.39 16.41 -1.18
CA GLU A 36 -14.55 15.64 -1.64
C GLU A 36 -14.54 14.19 -1.13
N CYS A 37 -13.61 13.83 -0.23
CA CYS A 37 -13.52 12.48 0.31
C CYS A 37 -14.60 12.20 1.36
N GLU A 38 -15.09 10.97 1.37
CA GLU A 38 -15.90 10.44 2.47
C GLU A 38 -15.09 9.52 3.37
N VAL A 39 -15.49 9.40 4.64
CA VAL A 39 -14.87 8.49 5.59
C VAL A 39 -15.91 7.49 6.09
N LYS A 40 -15.58 6.21 5.95
CA LYS A 40 -16.41 5.09 6.42
C LYS A 40 -15.57 4.22 7.37
N ARG A 41 -16.18 3.56 8.34
CA ARG A 41 -15.51 2.52 9.14
C ARG A 41 -15.85 1.15 8.60
N VAL A 42 -14.92 0.21 8.72
CA VAL A 42 -15.15 -1.20 8.34
C VAL A 42 -15.23 -2.05 9.60
N GLN A 43 -16.33 -2.79 9.76
CA GLN A 43 -16.52 -3.68 10.92
C GLN A 43 -15.64 -4.94 10.78
N TRP A 44 -14.45 -4.95 11.38
CA TRP A 44 -13.52 -6.08 11.33
C TRP A 44 -13.28 -6.77 12.67
N GLY A 45 -14.01 -6.37 13.72
CA GLY A 45 -13.92 -7.03 15.02
C GLY A 45 -14.45 -6.13 16.11
N ASP A 46 -13.55 -5.67 16.97
CA ASP A 46 -13.92 -4.77 18.05
C ASP A 46 -14.22 -3.37 17.51
N VAL A 47 -15.34 -2.79 17.96
CA VAL A 47 -15.85 -1.49 17.51
C VAL A 47 -14.77 -0.42 17.64
N ASP A 48 -14.05 -0.44 18.75
CA ASP A 48 -13.03 0.55 19.11
C ASP A 48 -11.75 0.42 18.27
N THR A 49 -11.57 -0.70 17.57
CA THR A 49 -10.39 -0.96 16.73
C THR A 49 -10.66 -0.88 15.24
N ASN A 50 -11.92 -0.73 14.84
CA ASN A 50 -12.30 -0.74 13.44
C ASN A 50 -11.62 0.39 12.66
N PRO A 51 -10.95 0.09 11.54
CA PRO A 51 -10.24 1.10 10.78
C PRO A 51 -11.20 2.04 10.04
N PHE A 52 -10.71 3.24 9.75
CA PHE A 52 -11.35 4.25 8.90
C PHE A 52 -10.86 4.10 7.47
N ASP A 53 -11.76 3.84 6.54
CA ASP A 53 -11.52 3.86 5.11
C ASP A 53 -11.86 5.25 4.56
N VAL A 54 -10.86 5.93 4.01
CA VAL A 54 -11.04 7.21 3.31
C VAL A 54 -11.23 6.91 1.84
N VAL A 55 -12.40 7.27 1.30
CA VAL A 55 -12.78 6.97 -0.09
C VAL A 55 -12.96 8.25 -0.90
N ASP A 56 -12.72 8.16 -2.21
CA ASP A 56 -12.97 9.25 -3.15
C ASP A 56 -14.44 9.29 -3.63
N GLU A 57 -14.74 10.23 -4.53
CA GLU A 57 -16.07 10.40 -5.13
C GLU A 57 -16.57 9.17 -5.91
N SER A 58 -15.65 8.31 -6.36
CA SER A 58 -15.95 7.07 -7.08
C SER A 58 -16.09 5.87 -6.14
N GLU A 59 -16.07 6.11 -4.82
CA GLU A 59 -16.02 5.09 -3.76
C GLU A 59 -14.74 4.22 -3.79
N GLU A 60 -13.66 4.69 -4.44
CA GLU A 60 -12.37 4.00 -4.39
C GLU A 60 -11.64 4.32 -3.09
N SER A 61 -11.14 3.28 -2.41
CA SER A 61 -10.34 3.43 -1.19
C SER A 61 -9.00 4.13 -1.50
N ILE A 62 -8.79 5.27 -0.84
CA ILE A 62 -7.56 6.06 -0.94
C ILE A 62 -6.55 5.55 0.09
N VAL A 63 -6.99 5.42 1.34
CA VAL A 63 -6.16 4.99 2.46
C VAL A 63 -7.03 4.45 3.59
N LEU A 64 -6.60 3.33 4.16
CA LEU A 64 -7.19 2.75 5.37
C LEU A 64 -6.36 3.19 6.57
N LEU A 65 -6.98 3.84 7.55
CA LEU A 65 -6.36 4.38 8.76
C LEU A 65 -6.80 3.59 9.98
N GLU A 66 -5.85 3.17 10.80
CA GLU A 66 -6.16 2.52 12.06
C GLU A 66 -6.70 3.53 13.09
N THR A 67 -7.53 3.07 14.03
CA THR A 67 -8.13 3.98 15.03
C THR A 67 -7.04 4.70 15.86
N TRP A 68 -5.98 3.99 16.24
CA TRP A 68 -4.86 4.58 16.98
C TRP A 68 -4.04 5.59 16.14
N GLU A 69 -4.04 5.50 14.81
CA GLU A 69 -3.41 6.50 13.93
C GLU A 69 -4.20 7.82 13.99
N VAL A 70 -5.54 7.72 13.92
CA VAL A 70 -6.44 8.89 13.95
C VAL A 70 -6.46 9.55 15.33
N ASP A 71 -6.47 8.75 16.40
CA ASP A 71 -6.59 9.28 17.77
C ASP A 71 -5.27 9.89 18.30
N THR A 72 -4.12 9.50 17.74
CA THR A 72 -2.80 9.97 18.20
C THR A 72 -2.32 11.23 17.48
N LEU A 73 -2.66 11.38 16.20
CA LEU A 73 -2.10 12.42 15.34
C LEU A 73 -2.95 13.69 15.34
N SER A 74 -2.30 14.85 15.35
CA SER A 74 -2.99 16.11 15.08
C SER A 74 -3.47 16.17 13.62
N PRO A 75 -4.47 17.00 13.30
CA PRO A 75 -4.97 17.19 11.92
C PRO A 75 -3.90 17.33 10.83
N SER A 76 -2.87 18.15 11.06
CA SER A 76 -1.79 18.36 10.09
C SER A 76 -0.83 17.17 10.01
N GLU A 77 -0.52 16.54 11.15
CA GLU A 77 0.32 15.33 11.18
C GLU A 77 -0.37 14.18 10.46
N LEU A 78 -1.69 14.02 10.65
CA LEU A 78 -2.50 13.00 10.02
C LEU A 78 -2.51 13.14 8.50
N LEU A 79 -2.71 14.36 7.98
CA LEU A 79 -2.66 14.62 6.53
C LEU A 79 -1.30 14.27 5.92
N SER A 80 -0.21 14.71 6.57
CA SER A 80 1.16 14.38 6.15
C SER A 80 1.42 12.87 6.17
N TYR A 81 0.95 12.19 7.23
CA TYR A 81 1.05 10.75 7.37
C TYR A 81 0.25 10.00 6.29
N MET A 82 -0.97 10.44 5.99
CA MET A 82 -1.83 9.89 4.93
C MET A 82 -1.17 9.96 3.56
N GLU A 83 -0.53 11.09 3.20
CA GLU A 83 0.17 11.23 1.93
C GLU A 83 1.23 10.13 1.73
N VAL A 84 1.98 9.84 2.79
CA VAL A 84 3.05 8.84 2.76
C VAL A 84 2.49 7.42 2.80
N LYS A 85 1.50 7.18 3.66
CA LYS A 85 0.84 5.88 3.79
C LYS A 85 0.17 5.46 2.48
N GLN A 86 -0.47 6.39 1.77
CA GLN A 86 -1.04 6.15 0.44
C GLN A 86 0.00 5.62 -0.55
N ILE A 87 1.25 6.11 -0.50
CA ILE A 87 2.33 5.65 -1.38
C ILE A 87 2.82 4.26 -0.96
N ILE A 88 3.03 4.05 0.34
CA ILE A 88 3.58 2.81 0.90
C ILE A 88 2.61 1.65 0.73
N ASP A 89 1.35 1.86 1.10
CA ASP A 89 0.31 0.83 1.11
C ASP A 89 -0.40 0.71 -0.25
N LYS A 90 -0.01 1.53 -1.25
CA LYS A 90 -0.56 1.45 -2.61
C LYS A 90 -0.53 0.01 -3.11
N PRO A 91 -1.68 -0.60 -3.45
CA PRO A 91 -1.70 -1.90 -4.08
C PRO A 91 -1.07 -1.79 -5.48
N LEU A 92 -0.66 -2.94 -6.02
CA LEU A 92 -0.27 -2.99 -7.42
C LEU A 92 -1.49 -2.60 -8.26
N SER A 93 -1.29 -1.69 -9.22
CA SER A 93 -2.34 -1.39 -10.18
C SER A 93 -2.71 -2.64 -10.99
N ASP A 94 -3.92 -2.71 -11.54
CA ASP A 94 -4.35 -3.82 -12.39
C ASP A 94 -3.38 -4.09 -13.53
N ALA A 95 -2.81 -3.04 -14.12
CA ALA A 95 -1.80 -3.15 -15.17
C ALA A 95 -0.50 -3.79 -14.65
N GLU A 96 -0.01 -3.36 -13.49
CA GLU A 96 1.16 -3.96 -12.86
C GLU A 96 0.90 -5.42 -12.47
N ALA A 97 -0.24 -5.70 -11.84
CA ALA A 97 -0.67 -7.04 -11.45
C ALA A 97 -0.79 -7.97 -12.67
N ALA A 98 -1.42 -7.51 -13.76
CA ALA A 98 -1.52 -8.23 -15.02
C ALA A 98 -0.14 -8.48 -15.64
N GLN A 99 0.76 -7.51 -15.57
CA GLN A 99 2.12 -7.67 -16.07
C GLN A 99 2.91 -8.73 -15.28
N TYR A 100 2.84 -8.72 -13.95
CA TYR A 100 3.46 -9.77 -13.13
C TYR A 100 2.84 -11.14 -13.38
N GLY A 101 1.51 -11.20 -13.45
CA GLY A 101 0.77 -12.42 -13.78
C GLY A 101 1.19 -12.99 -15.13
N ALA A 102 1.30 -12.14 -16.15
CA ALA A 102 1.78 -12.52 -17.48
C ALA A 102 3.23 -13.02 -17.47
N ALA A 103 4.12 -12.35 -16.74
CA ALA A 103 5.52 -12.77 -16.62
C ALA A 103 5.65 -14.15 -15.96
N ILE A 104 4.90 -14.41 -14.88
CA ILE A 104 4.87 -15.71 -14.20
C ILE A 104 4.27 -16.78 -15.13
N ALA A 105 3.12 -16.50 -15.73
CA ALA A 105 2.43 -17.44 -16.63
C ALA A 105 3.30 -17.82 -17.83
N LEU A 106 3.97 -16.85 -18.45
CA LEU A 106 4.89 -17.10 -19.56
C LEU A 106 6.15 -17.86 -19.11
N GLY A 107 6.71 -17.54 -17.94
CA GLY A 107 7.84 -18.29 -17.37
C GLY A 107 7.50 -19.77 -17.13
N LEU A 108 6.33 -20.05 -16.56
CA LEU A 108 5.82 -21.42 -16.39
C LEU A 108 5.58 -22.10 -17.74
N THR A 109 4.97 -21.38 -18.69
CA THR A 109 4.70 -21.89 -20.04
C THR A 109 6.00 -22.22 -20.77
N THR A 110 7.02 -21.36 -20.69
CA THR A 110 8.36 -21.62 -21.24
C THR A 110 8.97 -22.88 -20.62
N THR A 111 8.83 -23.07 -19.31
CA THR A 111 9.37 -24.26 -18.61
C THR A 111 8.71 -25.55 -19.10
N VAL A 112 7.38 -25.55 -19.22
CA VAL A 112 6.60 -26.70 -19.73
C VAL A 112 6.95 -26.98 -21.19
N LEU A 113 7.02 -25.95 -22.04
CA LEU A 113 7.38 -26.12 -23.45
C LEU A 113 8.83 -26.61 -23.61
N SER A 114 9.76 -26.14 -22.77
CA SER A 114 11.15 -26.64 -22.73
C SER A 114 11.17 -28.15 -22.48
N TYR A 115 10.35 -28.62 -21.54
CA TYR A 115 10.25 -30.05 -21.23
C TYR A 115 9.79 -30.87 -22.43
N PHE A 116 8.72 -30.46 -23.12
CA PHE A 116 8.22 -31.14 -24.31
C PHE A 116 9.23 -31.16 -25.47
N VAL A 117 10.00 -30.09 -25.63
CA VAL A 117 11.06 -30.03 -26.65
C VAL A 117 12.20 -30.99 -26.33
N ILE A 118 12.69 -30.98 -25.09
CA ILE A 118 13.88 -31.74 -24.68
C ILE A 118 13.58 -33.23 -24.55
N PHE A 119 12.42 -33.59 -24.01
CA PHE A 119 12.11 -34.98 -23.63
C PHE A 119 11.15 -35.68 -24.61
N GLU A 120 10.26 -34.97 -25.30
CA GLU A 120 9.28 -35.57 -26.20
C GLU A 120 9.56 -35.35 -27.70
N GLY A 121 10.54 -34.51 -28.06
CA GLY A 121 11.02 -34.37 -29.44
C GLY A 121 10.03 -33.71 -30.42
N ALA A 122 8.99 -33.04 -29.93
CA ALA A 122 7.90 -32.43 -30.72
C ALA A 122 8.29 -31.10 -31.43
N LEU A 123 9.42 -31.09 -32.16
CA LEU A 123 10.12 -29.86 -32.53
C LEU A 123 9.49 -29.02 -33.66
N ILE A 124 8.88 -29.63 -34.68
CA ILE A 124 8.53 -28.87 -35.92
C ILE A 124 7.14 -28.21 -35.82
N THR A 125 6.14 -28.88 -35.26
CA THR A 125 4.77 -28.36 -35.16
C THR A 125 4.58 -27.33 -34.05
N LEU A 126 5.40 -27.39 -32.99
CA LEU A 126 5.31 -26.45 -31.86
C LEU A 126 6.24 -25.23 -32.00
N ALA A 127 7.21 -25.22 -32.93
CA ALA A 127 8.19 -24.14 -33.07
C ALA A 127 7.57 -22.75 -33.23
N PHE A 128 6.46 -22.64 -33.98
CA PHE A 128 5.74 -21.38 -34.18
C PHE A 128 5.10 -20.81 -32.90
N LEU A 129 4.77 -21.67 -31.92
CA LEU A 129 4.25 -21.25 -30.62
C LEU A 129 5.38 -21.01 -29.61
N ILE A 130 6.45 -21.77 -29.72
CA ILE A 130 7.58 -21.74 -28.80
C ILE A 130 8.43 -20.48 -28.97
N ILE A 131 8.80 -20.14 -30.20
CA ILE A 131 9.72 -19.01 -30.47
C ILE A 131 9.19 -17.68 -29.91
N PRO A 132 7.92 -17.28 -30.14
CA PRO A 132 7.39 -16.05 -29.56
C PRO A 132 7.38 -16.05 -28.03
N VAL A 133 7.05 -17.19 -27.41
CA VAL A 133 7.04 -17.32 -25.94
C VAL A 133 8.45 -17.12 -25.37
N TYR A 134 9.47 -17.76 -25.96
CA TYR A 134 10.85 -17.59 -25.51
C TYR A 134 11.40 -16.17 -25.70
N ILE A 135 10.92 -15.42 -26.69
CA ILE A 135 11.32 -14.02 -26.88
C ILE A 135 10.58 -13.10 -25.91
N LEU A 136 9.28 -13.32 -25.69
CA LEU A 136 8.45 -12.45 -24.85
C LEU A 136 8.75 -12.61 -23.35
N THR A 137 9.02 -13.83 -22.88
CA THR A 137 9.32 -14.11 -21.46
C THR A 137 10.44 -13.22 -20.89
N PRO A 138 11.65 -13.12 -21.48
CA PRO A 138 12.71 -12.27 -20.94
C PRO A 138 12.38 -10.78 -21.04
N ILE A 139 11.69 -10.33 -22.09
CA ILE A 139 11.27 -8.92 -22.24
C ILE A 139 10.33 -8.54 -21.10
N LEU A 140 9.28 -9.33 -20.87
CA LEU A 140 8.32 -9.09 -19.79
C LEU A 140 8.97 -9.23 -18.41
N GLY A 141 9.91 -10.17 -18.25
CA GLY A 141 10.70 -10.29 -17.03
C GLY A 141 11.52 -9.03 -16.72
N ILE A 142 12.21 -8.47 -17.71
CA ILE A 142 13.00 -7.23 -17.54
C ILE A 142 12.11 -6.04 -17.19
N ILE A 143 11.01 -5.85 -17.94
CA ILE A 143 10.07 -4.75 -17.66
C ILE A 143 9.47 -4.93 -16.26
N GLY A 144 9.09 -6.15 -15.88
CA GLY A 144 8.53 -6.47 -14.56
C GLY A 144 9.50 -6.20 -13.41
N ILE A 145 10.78 -6.55 -13.58
CA ILE A 145 11.82 -6.23 -12.57
C ILE A 145 12.01 -4.71 -12.46
N HIS A 146 11.99 -4.00 -13.59
CA HIS A 146 12.20 -2.55 -13.59
C HIS A 146 11.02 -1.82 -12.91
N THR A 147 9.78 -2.18 -13.23
CA THR A 147 8.59 -1.62 -12.58
C THR A 147 8.56 -1.96 -11.09
N TYR A 148 8.91 -3.19 -10.72
CA TYR A 148 9.00 -3.61 -9.32
C TYR A 148 10.02 -2.78 -8.54
N ARG A 149 11.24 -2.66 -9.07
CA ARG A 149 12.31 -1.88 -8.43
C ARG A 149 11.92 -0.43 -8.29
N LYS A 150 11.32 0.17 -9.33
CA LYS A 150 10.85 1.56 -9.29
C LYS A 150 9.79 1.75 -8.20
N SER A 151 8.79 0.88 -8.13
CA SER A 151 7.75 0.92 -7.11
C SER A 151 8.33 0.74 -5.70
N MET A 152 9.21 -0.24 -5.50
CA MET A 152 9.89 -0.46 -4.20
C MET A 152 10.74 0.73 -3.78
N LEU A 153 11.47 1.36 -4.71
CA LEU A 153 12.25 2.56 -4.43
C LEU A 153 11.36 3.74 -4.05
N GLN A 154 10.23 3.94 -4.74
CA GLN A 154 9.25 4.97 -4.38
C GLN A 154 8.70 4.75 -2.97
N LYS A 155 8.27 3.52 -2.65
CA LYS A 155 7.79 3.17 -1.30
C LYS A 155 8.85 3.38 -0.23
N ARG A 156 10.10 2.99 -0.51
CA ARG A 156 11.22 3.14 0.42
C ARG A 156 11.59 4.62 0.65
N ASN A 157 11.51 5.43 -0.40
CA ASN A 157 11.92 6.84 -0.34
C ASN A 157 10.79 7.78 0.08
N ALA A 158 9.53 7.34 0.10
CA ALA A 158 8.38 8.17 0.49
C ALA A 158 8.58 8.84 1.87
N ASP A 159 9.07 8.08 2.84
CA ASP A 159 9.40 8.60 4.18
C ASP A 159 10.52 9.65 4.14
N LEU A 160 11.56 9.44 3.33
CA LEU A 160 12.65 10.39 3.18
C LEU A 160 12.21 11.69 2.50
N GLU A 161 11.35 11.58 1.48
CA GLU A 161 10.77 12.74 0.80
C GLU A 161 9.89 13.54 1.76
N ALA A 162 9.10 12.87 2.60
CA ALA A 162 8.30 13.50 3.63
C ALA A 162 9.18 14.22 4.68
N VAL A 163 10.23 13.58 5.19
CA VAL A 163 11.17 14.19 6.14
C VAL A 163 11.92 15.39 5.54
N ARG A 164 12.22 15.34 4.23
CA ARG A 164 12.84 16.47 3.52
C ARG A 164 11.90 17.67 3.37
N LYS A 165 10.59 17.42 3.23
CA LYS A 165 9.54 18.46 3.16
C LYS A 165 9.19 18.99 4.55
N ASP A 166 9.13 18.11 5.54
CA ASP A 166 8.81 18.40 6.93
C ASP A 166 9.67 17.53 7.87
N SER A 167 10.66 18.15 8.51
CA SER A 167 11.59 17.46 9.40
C SER A 167 10.92 16.81 10.61
N SER A 168 9.70 17.23 10.97
CA SER A 168 8.96 16.64 12.09
C SER A 168 8.32 15.28 11.77
N PHE A 169 8.32 14.87 10.50
CA PHE A 169 7.72 13.60 10.08
C PHE A 169 8.35 12.38 10.76
N SER A 170 9.66 12.41 11.05
CA SER A 170 10.30 11.31 11.80
C SER A 170 9.77 11.19 13.23
N ASP A 171 9.37 12.30 13.85
CA ASP A 171 8.81 12.30 15.20
C ASP A 171 7.38 11.75 15.20
N ILE A 172 6.62 11.93 14.12
CA ILE A 172 5.32 11.27 13.89
C ILE A 172 5.52 9.75 13.94
N LEU A 173 6.45 9.22 13.14
CA LEU A 173 6.72 7.79 13.09
C LEU A 173 7.19 7.24 14.44
N ARG A 174 8.03 8.00 15.16
CA ARG A 174 8.52 7.61 16.50
C ARG A 174 7.36 7.55 17.50
N ARG A 175 6.49 8.56 17.52
CA ARG A 175 5.31 8.61 18.40
C ARG A 175 4.36 7.44 18.15
N LEU A 176 4.07 7.15 16.88
CA LEU A 176 3.25 5.98 16.51
C LEU A 176 3.91 4.66 16.95
N SER A 177 5.24 4.54 16.84
CA SER A 177 5.98 3.33 17.26
C SER A 177 6.01 3.09 18.78
N GLU A 178 5.77 4.13 19.57
CA GLU A 178 5.83 4.06 21.03
C GLU A 178 4.47 3.74 21.67
N LEU A 179 3.40 3.71 20.88
CA LEU A 179 2.06 3.40 21.38
C LEU A 179 2.00 1.99 22.00
N PRO A 180 1.31 1.82 23.14
CA PRO A 180 1.22 0.53 23.82
C PRO A 180 0.27 -0.45 23.12
N GLU A 181 -0.67 0.07 22.33
CA GLU A 181 -1.75 -0.68 21.66
C GLU A 181 -1.31 -1.33 20.34
N ILE A 182 -0.17 -0.90 19.78
CA ILE A 182 0.34 -1.47 18.53
C ILE A 182 1.08 -2.78 18.76
N ASP A 183 0.89 -3.74 17.86
CA ASP A 183 1.58 -5.03 17.94
C ASP A 183 3.08 -4.91 17.61
N GLU A 184 3.84 -5.95 17.98
CA GLU A 184 5.30 -5.99 17.78
C GLU A 184 5.70 -5.92 16.29
N TYR A 185 4.87 -6.44 15.38
CA TYR A 185 5.15 -6.41 13.95
C TYR A 185 5.04 -4.98 13.40
N ILE A 186 3.98 -4.25 13.75
CA ILE A 186 3.77 -2.84 13.40
C ILE A 186 4.90 -2.00 14.00
N LYS A 187 5.22 -2.23 15.27
CA LYS A 187 6.31 -1.53 15.97
C LYS A 187 7.64 -1.69 15.23
N LYS A 188 7.99 -2.93 14.90
CA LYS A 188 9.19 -3.26 14.11
C LYS A 188 9.17 -2.63 12.72
N ARG A 189 8.00 -2.52 12.08
CA ARG A 189 7.84 -1.84 10.79
C ARG A 189 8.18 -0.34 10.92
N PHE A 190 7.66 0.34 11.94
CA PHE A 190 8.02 1.74 12.19
C PHE A 190 9.49 1.93 12.55
N THR A 191 10.05 1.10 13.43
CA THR A 191 11.47 1.17 13.79
C THR A 191 12.37 1.06 12.56
N LYS A 192 12.10 0.13 11.65
CA LYS A 192 12.85 0.01 10.39
C LYS A 192 12.76 1.25 9.49
N ARG A 193 11.59 1.88 9.42
CA ARG A 193 11.41 3.13 8.66
C ARG A 193 12.26 4.25 9.27
N ILE A 194 12.24 4.38 10.59
CA ILE A 194 13.04 5.37 11.34
C ILE A 194 14.54 5.13 11.15
N GLU A 195 15.01 3.89 11.35
CA GLU A 195 16.40 3.50 11.13
C GLU A 195 16.87 3.83 9.71
N TYR A 196 16.03 3.59 8.71
CA TYR A 196 16.34 3.91 7.32
C TYR A 196 16.46 5.42 7.09
N ILE A 197 15.56 6.22 7.66
CA ILE A 197 15.62 7.69 7.60
C ILE A 197 16.91 8.19 8.24
N GLU A 198 17.17 7.82 9.50
CA GLU A 198 18.34 8.26 10.28
C GLU A 198 19.66 7.81 9.63
N GLY A 199 19.72 6.57 9.17
CA GLY A 199 20.88 6.03 8.48
C GLY A 199 21.14 6.70 7.13
N THR A 200 20.10 7.12 6.41
CA THR A 200 20.26 7.85 5.14
C THR A 200 20.71 9.30 5.39
N LEU A 201 20.11 9.99 6.37
CA LEU A 201 20.48 11.37 6.71
C LEU A 201 21.89 11.47 7.27
N SER A 202 22.37 10.44 7.99
CA SER A 202 23.74 10.34 8.50
C SER A 202 24.77 9.88 7.45
N GLY A 203 24.34 9.51 6.23
CA GLY A 203 25.22 8.99 5.19
C GLY A 203 25.65 7.52 5.39
N THR A 204 25.04 6.82 6.35
CA THR A 204 25.28 5.39 6.62
C THR A 204 24.64 4.50 5.54
N TYR A 205 23.52 4.92 4.96
CA TYR A 205 22.87 4.26 3.82
C TYR A 205 23.04 5.11 2.55
N SER A 206 23.62 4.51 1.51
CA SER A 206 23.62 5.11 0.16
C SER A 206 22.24 5.01 -0.47
N THR A 207 21.80 6.08 -1.13
CA THR A 207 20.50 6.16 -1.83
C THR A 207 20.59 5.78 -3.32
N GLU A 208 21.71 5.19 -3.74
CA GLU A 208 21.92 4.68 -5.11
C GLU A 208 21.04 3.47 -5.48
#